data_AF-A0A1V2ACQ1-F1
#
_entry.id   AF-A0A1V2ACQ1-F1
#
_cell.length_a   1.000
_cell.length_b   1.000
_cell.length_c   1.000
_cell.angle_alpha   90.00
_cell.angle_beta   90.00
_cell.angle_gamma   90.00
#
_symmetry.space_group_name_H-M   'P 1'
#
loop_
_entity.id
_entity.type
_entity.pdbx_description
1 polymer ?
#
loop_
_entity_poly.entity_id
_entity_poly.type
_entity_poly.pdbx_seq_one_letter_code
_entity_poly.pdbx_strand_id
1 'polypeptide(L)' 'MTFDHLLDAIIGPREHFHDMECHICGYDEIFFLHPVTKKQIGVACIGCNFVMKFDN' A
#
# COMPACT_ATOMS: atom_id res chain seq x y z
N MET A 1 5.21 11.76 12.08
CA MET A 1 5.61 10.78 11.06
C MET A 1 4.51 10.78 10.02
N THR A 2 4.83 10.95 8.75
CA THR A 2 3.83 10.94 7.68
C THR A 2 3.50 9.49 7.29
N PHE A 3 2.32 9.27 6.72
CA PHE A 3 1.91 7.96 6.19
C PHE A 3 2.94 7.41 5.19
N ASP A 4 3.58 8.29 4.41
CA ASP A 4 4.66 7.92 3.49
C ASP A 4 5.85 7.23 4.17
N HIS A 5 6.25 7.69 5.36
CA HIS A 5 7.33 7.03 6.11
C HIS A 5 6.93 5.62 6.57
N LEU A 6 5.65 5.41 6.91
CA LEU A 6 5.14 4.09 7.29
C LEU A 6 5.15 3.14 6.08
N LEU A 7 4.74 3.64 4.92
CA LEU A 7 4.79 2.88 3.67
C LEU A 7 6.23 2.52 3.28
N ASP A 8 7.17 3.46 3.41
CA ASP A 8 8.59 3.20 3.11
C ASP A 8 9.21 2.17 4.06
N ALA A 9 8.85 2.23 5.35
CA ALA A 9 9.34 1.29 6.35
C ALA A 9 8.80 -0.14 6.17
N ILE A 10 7.54 -0.29 5.73
CA ILE A 10 6.86 -1.59 5.63
C ILE A 10 6.98 -2.18 4.22
N ILE A 11 6.55 -1.44 3.20
CA ILE A 11 6.47 -1.93 1.81
C ILE A 11 7.79 -1.68 1.08
N GLY A 12 8.44 -0.54 1.32
CA GLY A 12 9.64 -0.13 0.60
C GLY A 12 9.35 0.39 -0.81
N PRO A 13 10.29 0.26 -1.76
CA PRO A 13 10.13 0.73 -3.14
C PRO A 13 8.90 0.11 -3.81
N ARG A 14 8.01 0.97 -4.32
CA ARG A 14 6.68 0.58 -4.78
C ARG A 14 6.19 1.47 -5.92
N GLU A 15 5.35 0.91 -6.76
CA GLU A 15 4.57 1.62 -7.78
C GLU A 15 3.09 1.47 -7.49
N HIS A 16 2.33 2.54 -7.73
CA HIS A 16 0.88 2.54 -7.68
C HIS A 16 0.32 1.57 -8.73
N PHE A 17 -0.61 0.71 -8.32
CA PHE A 17 -1.20 -0.30 -9.19
C PHE A 17 -2.70 -0.10 -9.41
N HIS A 18 -3.44 -0.04 -8.31
CA HIS A 18 -4.90 -0.02 -8.34
C HIS A 18 -5.43 0.59 -7.04
N ASP A 19 -6.52 1.34 -7.16
CA ASP A 19 -7.27 1.91 -6.04
C ASP A 19 -8.64 1.24 -5.95
N MET A 20 -9.05 0.92 -4.72
CA MET A 20 -10.41 0.48 -4.41
C MET A 20 -10.91 1.13 -3.14
N GLU A 21 -12.22 1.07 -2.90
CA GLU A 21 -12.81 1.56 -1.67
C GLU A 21 -12.47 0.61 -0.50
N CYS A 22 -11.82 1.15 0.53
CA CYS A 22 -11.49 0.42 1.74
C CYS A 22 -12.76 -0.02 2.46
N HIS A 23 -12.96 -1.32 2.60
CA HIS A 23 -14.12 -1.89 3.31
C HIS A 23 -14.19 -1.53 4.81
N ILE A 24 -13.11 -1.00 5.39
CA ILE A 24 -13.05 -0.62 6.80
C ILE A 24 -13.51 0.83 7.03
N CYS A 25 -13.10 1.76 6.18
CA CYS A 25 -13.32 3.20 6.41
C CYS A 25 -13.90 3.98 5.23
N GLY A 26 -14.10 3.35 4.07
CA GLY A 26 -14.65 3.97 2.87
C GLY A 26 -13.69 4.93 2.12
N TYR A 27 -12.43 5.05 2.56
CA TYR A 27 -11.38 5.79 1.85
C TYR A 27 -10.71 4.93 0.78
N ASP A 28 -9.82 5.54 -0.01
CA ASP A 28 -9.02 4.81 -1.00
C ASP A 28 -8.03 3.85 -0.31
N GLU A 29 -8.11 2.59 -0.72
CA GLU A 29 -7.18 1.51 -0.45
C GLU A 29 -6.38 1.22 -1.72
N ILE A 30 -5.07 1.40 -1.61
CA ILE A 30 -4.13 1.43 -2.72
C ILE A 30 -3.31 0.15 -2.71
N PHE A 31 -3.31 -0.57 -3.82
CA PHE A 31 -2.42 -1.71 -4.06
C PHE A 31 -1.14 -1.27 -4.76
N PHE A 32 -0.05 -1.97 -4.43
CA PHE A 32 1.29 -1.63 -4.91
C PHE A 32 1.97 -2.80 -5.62
N LEU A 33 2.70 -2.48 -6.69
CA LEU A 33 3.64 -3.38 -7.35
C LEU A 33 5.09 -3.06 -6.98
N HIS A 34 5.95 -4.07 -7.03
CA HIS A 34 7.39 -3.87 -7.01
C HIS A 34 7.83 -3.23 -8.34
N PRO A 35 8.64 -2.16 -8.34
CA PRO A 35 8.98 -1.41 -9.55
C PRO A 35 9.68 -2.24 -10.64
N VAL A 36 10.53 -3.19 -10.21
CA VAL A 36 11.29 -4.07 -11.13
C VAL A 36 10.54 -5.35 -11.49
N THR A 37 10.12 -6.16 -10.52
CA THR A 37 9.52 -7.48 -10.78
C THR A 37 8.05 -7.41 -11.20
N LYS A 38 7.40 -6.25 -11.05
CA LYS A 38 5.97 -6.02 -11.29
C LYS A 38 5.05 -6.98 -10.52
N LYS A 39 5.57 -7.62 -9.46
CA LYS A 39 4.77 -8.43 -8.54
C LYS A 39 4.06 -7.54 -7.54
N GLN A 40 2.86 -7.93 -7.13
CA GLN A 40 2.13 -7.26 -6.06
C GLN A 40 2.87 -7.47 -4.73
N ILE A 41 3.11 -6.38 -4.00
CA ILE A 41 3.95 -6.39 -2.78
C ILE A 41 3.24 -5.85 -1.56
N GLY A 42 2.07 -5.23 -1.71
CA GLY A 42 1.31 -4.77 -0.57
C GLY A 42 0.11 -3.92 -0.93
N VAL A 43 -0.54 -3.47 0.12
CA VAL A 43 -1.73 -2.63 0.10
C VAL A 43 -1.68 -1.65 1.26
N ALA A 44 -2.26 -0.46 1.10
CA ALA A 44 -2.38 0.49 2.18
C ALA A 44 -3.59 1.42 2.03
N CYS A 45 -4.13 1.87 3.16
CA CYS A 45 -5.18 2.89 3.20
C CYS A 45 -4.79 4.00 4.17
N ILE A 46 -4.74 5.24 3.68
CA ILE A 46 -4.39 6.40 4.50
C ILE A 46 -5.50 6.77 5.50
N GLY A 47 -6.77 6.48 5.17
CA GLY A 47 -7.92 6.82 6.02
C GLY A 47 -7.88 6.10 7.37
N CYS A 48 -7.59 4.80 7.36
CA CYS A 48 -7.47 3.98 8.57
C CYS A 48 -6.01 3.74 9.02
N ASN A 49 -5.03 4.36 8.36
CA ASN A 49 -3.59 4.12 8.57
C ASN A 49 -3.18 2.63 8.45
N PHE A 50 -3.89 1.87 7.62
CA PHE A 50 -3.59 0.46 7.39
C PHE A 50 -2.48 0.33 6.35
N VAL A 51 -1.49 -0.53 6.65
CA VAL A 51 -0.41 -0.87 5.71
C VAL A 51 -0.10 -2.35 5.88
N MET A 52 -0.10 -3.08 4.77
CA MET A 52 0.21 -4.51 4.75
C MET A 52 1.16 -4.80 3.60
N LYS A 53 2.26 -5.48 3.91
CA LYS A 53 3.15 -6.09 2.93
C LYS A 53 2.71 -7.52 2.66
N PHE A 54 2.77 -7.94 1.41
CA PHE A 54 2.60 -9.35 1.04
C PHE A 54 3.96 -10.03 1.08
N ASP A 55 4.08 -11.09 1.89
CA ASP A 55 5.23 -11.98 1.85
C ASP A 55 5.12 -12.86 0.60
N ASN A 56 6.12 -12.80 -0.26
CA ASN A 56 6.15 -13.47 -1.56
C ASN A 56 7.52 -14.09 -1.80
#